data_AF-A0AA97JZG7-F1
#
_entry.id   AF-A0AA97JZG7-F1
#
_cell.length_a   1.000
_cell.length_b   1.000
_cell.length_c   1.000
_cell.angle_alpha   90.00
_cell.angle_beta   90.00
_cell.angle_gamma   90.00
#
_symmetry.space_group_name_H-M   'P 1'
#
loop_
_entity.id
_entity.type
_entity.pdbx_description
1 polymer ?
#
loop_
_entity_poly.entity_id
_entity_poly.type
_entity_poly.pdbx_seq_one_letter_code
_entity_poly.pdbx_strand_id
1 'polypeptide(L)'
;MQLHHSKHHATYVNNLNITEEKYKEALAKGDVTAQVSLQPALKFNGGGHINHSVFWTNLSPNGGGEPKGELMEAIKRDFGSFANFKEKLTNVSVGVQGSGWGWLGFNKEQGRLQLAACSNQDPLQGTTGLVPLLGIDVWEHAYYLQYKNVRPDYLKAIWNVINWENVSSRYTACK
;
A
#
# COMPACT_ATOMS: atom_id res chain seq x y z
N MET A 1 -4.47 -8.63 12.69
CA MET A 1 -3.37 -7.76 13.21
C MET A 1 -2.16 -8.54 13.72
N GLN A 2 -2.24 -9.35 14.78
CA GLN A 2 -1.05 -10.02 15.37
C GLN A 2 -0.21 -10.83 14.36
N LEU A 3 -0.83 -11.76 13.63
CA LEU A 3 -0.13 -12.57 12.62
C LEU A 3 0.43 -11.69 11.48
N HIS A 4 -0.36 -10.74 11.01
CA HIS A 4 -0.01 -9.85 9.90
C HIS A 4 1.23 -9.01 10.22
N HIS A 5 1.34 -8.46 11.44
CA HIS A 5 2.54 -7.72 11.87
C HIS A 5 3.69 -8.66 12.26
N SER A 6 3.49 -9.55 13.23
CA SER A 6 4.58 -10.32 13.85
C SER A 6 5.10 -11.48 13.00
N LYS A 7 4.37 -11.90 11.96
CA LYS A 7 4.78 -12.98 11.05
C LYS A 7 4.97 -12.48 9.63
N HIS A 8 3.93 -11.97 8.98
CA HIS A 8 4.04 -11.56 7.57
C HIS A 8 4.99 -10.39 7.39
N HIS A 9 4.77 -9.26 8.08
CA HIS A 9 5.66 -8.11 7.96
C HIS A 9 7.09 -8.42 8.45
N ALA A 10 7.24 -9.12 9.57
CA ALA A 10 8.54 -9.56 10.07
C ALA A 10 9.31 -10.42 9.04
N THR A 11 8.62 -11.29 8.31
CA THR A 11 9.24 -12.12 7.26
C THR A 11 9.76 -11.27 6.11
N TYR A 12 9.01 -10.25 5.68
CA TYR A 12 9.48 -9.31 4.66
C TYR A 12 10.74 -8.57 5.09
N VAL A 13 10.79 -8.07 6.34
CA VAL A 13 11.97 -7.37 6.87
C VAL A 13 13.19 -8.31 6.92
N ASN A 14 13.04 -9.51 7.48
CA ASN A 14 14.14 -10.47 7.58
C ASN A 14 14.71 -10.83 6.20
N ASN A 15 13.84 -11.13 5.24
CA ASN A 15 14.26 -11.51 3.89
C ASN A 15 14.79 -10.34 3.07
N LEU A 16 14.31 -9.12 3.32
CA LEU A 16 14.86 -7.91 2.71
C LEU A 16 16.33 -7.74 3.11
N ASN A 17 16.64 -7.79 4.42
CA ASN A 17 18.01 -7.66 4.93
C ASN A 17 18.97 -8.67 4.26
N ILE A 18 18.56 -9.94 4.21
CA ILE A 18 19.34 -11.00 3.55
C ILE A 18 19.53 -10.71 2.05
N THR A 19 18.50 -10.20 1.38
CA THR A 19 18.55 -9.91 -0.06
C THR A 19 19.48 -8.74 -0.34
N GLU A 20 19.44 -7.68 0.47
CA GLU A 20 20.31 -6.51 0.34
C GLU A 20 21.78 -6.86 0.55
N GLU A 21 22.10 -7.71 1.53
CA GLU A 21 23.46 -8.21 1.75
C GLU A 21 24.00 -8.95 0.51
N LYS A 22 23.22 -9.90 -0.02
CA LYS A 22 23.58 -10.63 -1.24
C LYS A 22 23.71 -9.72 -2.46
N TYR A 23 22.81 -8.74 -2.59
CA TYR A 23 22.85 -7.80 -3.70
C TYR A 23 24.11 -6.93 -3.64
N LYS A 24 24.49 -6.46 -2.44
CA LYS A 24 25.72 -5.70 -2.21
C LYS A 24 26.97 -6.50 -2.59
N GLU A 25 27.03 -7.79 -2.23
CA GLU A 25 28.13 -8.66 -2.64
C GLU A 25 28.19 -8.85 -4.17
N ALA A 26 27.05 -9.09 -4.80
CA ALA A 26 26.96 -9.24 -6.25
C ALA A 26 27.39 -7.95 -6.98
N LEU A 27 26.99 -6.79 -6.46
CA LEU A 27 27.41 -5.49 -6.96
C LEU A 27 28.92 -5.28 -6.82
N ALA A 28 29.50 -5.60 -5.66
CA ALA A 28 30.94 -5.46 -5.42
C ALA A 28 31.79 -6.35 -6.33
N LYS A 29 31.27 -7.52 -6.73
CA LYS A 29 31.93 -8.45 -7.66
C LYS A 29 31.69 -8.12 -9.13
N GLY A 30 30.82 -7.16 -9.45
CA GLY A 30 30.36 -6.92 -10.82
C GLY A 30 29.56 -8.09 -11.39
N ASP A 31 28.99 -8.96 -10.55
CA ASP A 31 28.21 -10.12 -10.97
C ASP A 31 26.79 -9.68 -11.32
N VAL A 32 26.60 -9.29 -12.58
CA VAL A 32 25.32 -8.83 -13.11
C VAL A 32 24.27 -9.96 -13.10
N THR A 33 24.69 -11.21 -13.31
CA THR A 33 23.77 -12.37 -13.29
C THR A 33 23.16 -12.55 -11.89
N ALA A 34 23.98 -12.47 -10.84
CA ALA A 34 23.49 -12.53 -9.47
C ALA A 34 22.59 -11.32 -9.13
N GLN A 35 22.97 -10.11 -9.54
CA GLN A 35 22.14 -8.91 -9.33
C GLN A 35 20.75 -9.05 -9.97
N VAL A 36 20.68 -9.51 -11.23
CA VAL A 36 19.41 -9.71 -11.94
C VAL A 36 18.57 -10.80 -11.27
N SER A 37 19.16 -11.92 -10.86
CA SER A 37 18.42 -13.02 -10.23
C SER A 37 17.86 -12.67 -8.83
N LEU A 38 18.42 -11.67 -8.15
CA LEU A 38 17.94 -11.19 -6.84
C LEU A 38 16.78 -10.19 -6.93
N GLN A 39 16.52 -9.61 -8.11
CA GLN A 39 15.48 -8.58 -8.28
C GLN A 39 14.07 -9.01 -7.82
N PRO A 40 13.59 -10.25 -8.08
CA PRO A 40 12.27 -10.68 -7.61
C PRO A 40 12.16 -10.67 -6.09
N ALA A 41 13.19 -11.15 -5.39
CA ALA A 41 13.22 -11.18 -3.92
C ALA A 41 13.30 -9.76 -3.34
N LEU A 42 14.09 -8.88 -3.97
CA LEU A 42 14.22 -7.49 -3.55
C LEU A 42 12.90 -6.74 -3.71
N LYS A 43 12.25 -6.89 -4.87
CA LYS A 43 10.94 -6.29 -5.13
C LYS A 43 9.87 -6.81 -4.18
N PHE A 44 9.82 -8.12 -3.96
CA PHE A 44 8.78 -8.73 -3.12
C PHE A 44 8.94 -8.41 -1.64
N ASN A 45 10.14 -8.59 -1.07
CA ASN A 45 10.37 -8.35 0.36
C ASN A 45 10.51 -6.85 0.67
N GLY A 46 11.21 -6.10 -0.18
CA GLY A 46 11.33 -4.64 -0.06
C GLY A 46 9.98 -3.95 -0.22
N GLY A 47 9.24 -4.33 -1.26
CA GLY A 47 7.88 -3.87 -1.45
C GLY A 47 6.95 -4.25 -0.30
N GLY A 48 7.06 -5.48 0.21
CA GLY A 48 6.31 -5.95 1.36
C GLY A 48 6.57 -5.09 2.59
N HIS A 49 7.85 -4.79 2.89
CA HIS A 49 8.21 -3.92 4.00
C HIS A 49 7.67 -2.49 3.83
N ILE A 50 7.84 -1.89 2.64
CA ILE A 50 7.33 -0.54 2.33
C ILE A 50 5.81 -0.48 2.52
N ASN A 51 5.07 -1.39 1.89
CA ASN A 51 3.61 -1.39 1.87
C ASN A 51 3.06 -1.54 3.29
N HIS A 52 3.56 -2.50 4.07
CA HIS A 52 3.09 -2.72 5.44
C HIS A 52 3.45 -1.58 6.37
N SER A 53 4.64 -0.99 6.23
CA SER A 53 5.04 0.17 7.03
C SER A 53 4.11 1.37 6.81
N VAL A 54 3.64 1.58 5.58
CA VAL A 54 2.60 2.58 5.29
C VAL A 54 1.25 2.16 5.87
N PHE A 55 0.83 0.90 5.63
CA PHE A 55 -0.45 0.35 6.07
C PHE A 55 -0.70 0.52 7.56
N TRP A 56 0.27 0.20 8.42
CA TRP A 56 0.09 0.33 9.88
C TRP A 56 -0.21 1.76 10.29
N THR A 57 0.44 2.75 9.66
CA THR A 57 0.21 4.16 9.95
C THR A 57 -1.10 4.69 9.37
N ASN A 58 -1.63 4.05 8.31
CA ASN A 58 -2.92 4.36 7.72
C ASN A 58 -4.10 3.84 8.55
N LEU A 59 -3.87 3.11 9.64
CA LEU A 59 -4.92 2.59 10.52
C LEU A 59 -4.85 3.25 11.90
N SER A 60 -6.00 3.47 12.52
CA SER A 60 -6.13 3.97 13.88
C SER A 60 -7.40 3.42 14.54
N PRO A 61 -7.35 3.04 15.84
CA PRO A 61 -8.56 2.68 16.58
C PRO A 61 -9.56 3.85 16.71
N ASN A 62 -9.05 5.08 16.60
CA ASN A 62 -9.85 6.32 16.60
C ASN A 62 -10.01 6.88 15.17
N GLY A 63 -9.78 6.05 14.15
CA GLY A 63 -9.92 6.42 12.75
C GLY A 63 -11.37 6.42 12.28
N GLY A 64 -11.54 6.38 10.96
CA GLY A 64 -12.83 6.40 10.30
C GLY A 64 -13.35 7.82 10.04
N GLY A 65 -14.62 7.91 9.62
CA GLY A 65 -15.20 9.16 9.13
C GLY A 65 -14.59 9.59 7.79
N GLU A 66 -14.44 10.90 7.62
CA GLU A 66 -13.94 11.53 6.39
C GLU A 66 -12.74 12.43 6.68
N PRO A 67 -11.81 12.63 5.73
CA PRO A 67 -10.74 13.60 5.88
C PRO A 67 -11.30 15.03 5.90
N LYS A 68 -10.47 15.99 6.31
CA LYS A 68 -10.83 17.41 6.34
C LYS A 68 -9.79 18.23 5.58
N GLY A 69 -10.06 19.52 5.41
CA GLY A 69 -9.12 20.47 4.82
C GLY A 69 -8.72 20.10 3.40
N GLU A 70 -7.46 20.34 3.06
CA GLU A 70 -6.98 20.27 1.68
C GLU A 70 -7.11 18.88 1.06
N LEU A 71 -7.00 17.80 1.85
CA LEU A 71 -7.17 16.44 1.34
C LEU A 71 -8.63 16.20 0.90
N MET A 72 -9.61 16.67 1.69
CA MET A 72 -11.02 16.55 1.31
C MET A 72 -11.33 17.34 0.05
N GLU A 73 -10.80 18.56 -0.09
CA GLU A 73 -10.99 19.37 -1.29
C GLU A 73 -10.33 18.75 -2.52
N ALA A 74 -9.14 18.14 -2.37
CA ALA A 74 -8.50 17.39 -3.44
C ALA A 74 -9.31 16.14 -3.85
N ILE A 75 -9.87 15.42 -2.87
CA ILE A 75 -10.76 14.28 -3.14
C ILE A 75 -11.99 14.71 -3.93
N LYS A 76 -12.66 15.81 -3.52
CA LYS A 76 -13.82 16.35 -4.25
C LYS A 76 -13.44 16.79 -5.66
N ARG A 77 -12.29 17.44 -5.83
CA ARG A 77 -11.80 17.87 -7.14
C ARG A 77 -11.54 16.68 -8.07
N ASP A 78 -10.84 15.66 -7.60
CA ASP A 78 -10.33 14.58 -8.45
C ASP A 78 -11.33 13.43 -8.63
N PHE A 79 -12.28 13.26 -7.70
CA PHE A 79 -13.26 12.17 -7.70
C PHE A 79 -14.72 12.62 -7.61
N GLY A 80 -14.98 13.93 -7.51
CA GLY A 80 -16.32 14.54 -7.42
C GLY A 80 -16.87 14.59 -5.99
N SER A 81 -16.72 13.51 -5.22
CA SER A 81 -17.16 13.45 -3.82
C SER A 81 -16.37 12.40 -3.03
N PHE A 82 -16.42 12.46 -1.70
CA PHE A 82 -15.83 11.44 -0.85
C PHE A 82 -16.48 10.06 -1.06
N ALA A 83 -17.81 10.02 -1.25
CA ALA A 83 -18.53 8.79 -1.56
C ALA A 83 -18.04 8.14 -2.87
N ASN A 84 -17.86 8.93 -3.92
CA ASN A 84 -17.35 8.46 -5.21
C ASN A 84 -15.90 7.96 -5.11
N PHE A 85 -15.06 8.68 -4.36
CA PHE A 85 -13.68 8.24 -4.07
C PHE A 85 -13.69 6.89 -3.35
N LYS A 86 -14.49 6.76 -2.28
CA LYS A 86 -14.63 5.55 -1.48
C LYS A 86 -15.08 4.36 -2.33
N GLU A 87 -16.08 4.56 -3.18
CA GLU A 87 -16.57 3.56 -4.12
C GLU A 87 -15.48 3.15 -5.12
N LYS A 88 -14.82 4.11 -5.77
CA LYS A 88 -13.77 3.83 -6.76
C LYS A 88 -12.58 3.10 -6.14
N LEU A 89 -12.10 3.51 -4.97
CA LEU A 89 -11.00 2.81 -4.31
C LEU A 89 -11.43 1.40 -3.88
N THR A 90 -12.66 1.24 -3.38
CA THR A 90 -13.21 -0.09 -3.06
C THR A 90 -13.22 -0.98 -4.31
N ASN A 91 -13.70 -0.49 -5.45
CA ASN A 91 -13.75 -1.25 -6.69
C ASN A 91 -12.34 -1.62 -7.21
N VAL A 92 -11.37 -0.70 -7.11
CA VAL A 92 -9.96 -0.97 -7.44
C VAL A 92 -9.41 -2.08 -6.54
N SER A 93 -9.67 -2.03 -5.23
CA SER A 93 -9.23 -3.05 -4.27
C SER A 93 -9.90 -4.41 -4.47
N VAL A 94 -11.22 -4.45 -4.73
CA VAL A 94 -11.94 -5.70 -5.03
C VAL A 94 -11.40 -6.34 -6.29
N GLY A 95 -11.18 -5.55 -7.34
CA GLY A 95 -10.78 -6.00 -8.68
C GLY A 95 -9.38 -6.61 -8.78
N VAL A 96 -8.58 -6.59 -7.72
CA VAL A 96 -7.28 -7.27 -7.68
C VAL A 96 -7.49 -8.78 -7.83
N GLN A 97 -7.04 -9.35 -8.96
CA GLN A 97 -7.03 -10.79 -9.16
C GLN A 97 -5.83 -11.41 -8.45
N GLY A 98 -6.08 -12.28 -7.47
CA GLY A 98 -5.05 -12.83 -6.59
C GLY A 98 -4.68 -11.87 -5.46
N SER A 99 -3.38 -11.81 -5.15
CA SER A 99 -2.80 -11.00 -4.09
C SER A 99 -2.41 -9.60 -4.57
N GLY A 100 -2.60 -8.59 -3.73
CA GLY A 100 -2.18 -7.23 -4.05
C GLY A 100 -2.75 -6.17 -3.12
N TRP A 101 -2.74 -4.94 -3.62
CA TRP A 101 -3.08 -3.73 -2.89
C TRP A 101 -3.92 -2.78 -3.75
N GLY A 102 -4.87 -2.09 -3.13
CA GLY A 102 -5.48 -0.90 -3.70
C GLY A 102 -4.89 0.35 -3.05
N TRP A 103 -4.60 1.37 -3.86
CA TRP A 103 -3.91 2.57 -3.43
C TRP A 103 -4.66 3.84 -3.84
N LEU A 104 -4.71 4.80 -2.91
CA LEU A 104 -4.75 6.22 -3.23
C LEU A 104 -3.31 6.74 -3.24
N GLY A 105 -2.89 7.27 -4.38
CA GLY A 105 -1.59 7.92 -4.56
C GLY A 105 -1.71 9.37 -5.01
N PHE A 106 -0.60 10.10 -4.92
CA PHE A 106 -0.46 11.43 -5.49
C PHE A 106 0.47 11.39 -6.70
N ASN A 107 -0.03 11.87 -7.84
CA ASN A 107 0.74 12.05 -9.06
C ASN A 107 1.38 13.45 -9.02
N LYS A 108 2.69 13.50 -8.75
CA LYS A 108 3.43 14.78 -8.65
C LYS A 108 3.48 15.54 -9.98
N GLU A 109 3.62 14.84 -11.09
CA GLU A 109 3.70 15.46 -12.42
C GLU A 109 2.38 16.15 -12.80
N GLN A 110 1.25 15.54 -12.43
CA GLN A 110 -0.09 16.07 -12.73
C GLN A 110 -0.68 16.92 -11.58
N GLY A 111 -0.03 16.97 -10.42
CA GLY A 111 -0.53 17.68 -9.24
C GLY A 111 -1.88 17.18 -8.71
N ARG A 112 -2.19 15.88 -8.88
CA ARG A 112 -3.50 15.31 -8.56
C ARG A 112 -3.49 13.93 -7.92
N LEU A 113 -4.57 13.61 -7.22
CA LEU A 113 -4.83 12.29 -6.67
C LEU A 113 -5.10 11.29 -7.80
N GLN A 114 -4.64 10.06 -7.61
CA GLN A 114 -4.82 8.97 -8.56
C GLN A 114 -5.02 7.66 -7.80
N LEU A 115 -5.91 6.80 -8.30
CA LEU A 115 -6.10 5.46 -7.78
C LEU A 115 -5.29 4.46 -8.62
N ALA A 116 -4.72 3.45 -7.95
CA ALA A 116 -3.99 2.39 -8.61
C ALA A 116 -4.17 1.07 -7.85
N ALA A 117 -4.02 -0.05 -8.56
CA ALA A 117 -3.84 -1.36 -7.95
C ALA A 117 -2.41 -1.83 -8.20
N CYS A 118 -1.82 -2.50 -7.21
CA CYS A 118 -0.52 -3.14 -7.33
C CYS A 118 -0.65 -4.64 -7.07
N SER A 119 -0.07 -5.46 -7.95
CA SER A 119 -0.03 -6.90 -7.76
C SER A 119 1.00 -7.30 -6.72
N ASN A 120 0.71 -8.36 -5.98
CA ASN A 120 1.59 -8.92 -4.95
C ASN A 120 2.08 -7.86 -3.95
N GLN A 121 3.39 -7.65 -3.85
CA GLN A 121 4.00 -6.66 -2.98
C GLN A 121 4.65 -5.52 -3.76
N ASP A 122 4.38 -5.39 -5.06
CA ASP A 122 4.96 -4.32 -5.87
C ASP A 122 4.63 -2.95 -5.23
N PRO A 123 5.63 -2.16 -4.79
CA PRO A 123 5.37 -0.93 -4.05
C PRO A 123 4.91 0.16 -5.01
N LEU A 124 3.90 0.95 -4.59
CA LEU A 124 3.27 1.96 -5.45
C LEU A 124 4.28 2.91 -6.09
N GLN A 125 5.09 3.59 -5.29
CA GLN A 125 6.03 4.59 -5.81
C GLN A 125 7.14 3.96 -6.66
N GLY A 126 7.68 2.81 -6.23
CA GLY A 126 8.78 2.14 -6.92
C GLY A 126 8.39 1.55 -8.28
N THR A 127 7.10 1.36 -8.55
CA THR A 127 6.61 0.76 -9.81
C THR A 127 5.76 1.69 -10.66
N THR A 128 5.16 2.73 -10.07
CA THR A 128 4.25 3.64 -10.79
C THR A 128 4.67 5.11 -10.70
N GLY A 129 5.61 5.46 -9.82
CA GLY A 129 5.99 6.84 -9.52
C GLY A 129 5.00 7.59 -8.61
N LEU A 130 3.80 7.06 -8.35
CA LEU A 130 2.82 7.69 -7.46
C LEU A 130 3.26 7.64 -5.99
N VAL A 131 3.15 8.76 -5.29
CA VAL A 131 3.45 8.81 -3.84
C VAL A 131 2.30 8.15 -3.07
N PRO A 132 2.53 7.15 -2.21
CA PRO A 132 1.48 6.46 -1.48
C PRO A 132 0.89 7.33 -0.37
N LEU A 133 -0.43 7.50 -0.38
CA LEU A 133 -1.19 8.21 0.67
C LEU A 133 -1.96 7.24 1.56
N LEU A 134 -2.79 6.39 0.95
CA LEU A 134 -3.57 5.36 1.63
C LEU A 134 -3.46 4.04 0.85
N GLY A 135 -3.04 2.98 1.53
CA GLY A 135 -2.99 1.61 1.00
C GLY A 135 -3.97 0.68 1.70
N ILE A 136 -4.64 -0.18 0.92
CA ILE A 136 -5.52 -1.24 1.42
C ILE A 136 -4.95 -2.60 1.00
N ASP A 137 -4.54 -3.40 1.97
CA ASP A 137 -4.05 -4.76 1.77
C ASP A 137 -5.21 -5.70 1.41
N VAL A 138 -5.20 -6.30 0.22
CA VAL A 138 -6.19 -7.29 -0.20
C VAL A 138 -5.59 -8.68 -0.42
N TRP A 139 -4.41 -8.93 0.15
CA TRP A 139 -3.96 -10.30 0.38
C TRP A 139 -4.91 -11.03 1.33
N GLU A 140 -5.13 -12.33 1.10
CA GLU A 140 -6.05 -13.09 1.94
C GLU A 140 -5.62 -13.10 3.42
N HIS A 141 -4.31 -13.07 3.73
CA HIS A 141 -3.85 -12.98 5.12
C HIS A 141 -4.35 -11.74 5.87
N ALA A 142 -4.75 -10.67 5.16
CA ALA A 142 -5.23 -9.44 5.75
C ALA A 142 -6.66 -9.57 6.30
N TYR A 143 -7.46 -10.49 5.76
CA TYR A 143 -8.89 -10.57 6.07
C TYR A 143 -9.46 -11.97 6.27
N TYR A 144 -8.86 -13.02 5.73
CA TYR A 144 -9.51 -14.33 5.56
C TYR A 144 -9.93 -15.00 6.87
N LEU A 145 -9.16 -14.81 7.95
CA LEU A 145 -9.53 -15.34 9.27
C LEU A 145 -10.87 -14.79 9.77
N GLN A 146 -11.21 -13.55 9.43
CA GLN A 146 -12.44 -12.89 9.88
C GLN A 146 -13.53 -12.88 8.81
N TYR A 147 -13.18 -12.60 7.55
CA TYR A 147 -14.12 -12.36 6.45
C TYR A 147 -14.15 -13.49 5.40
N LYS A 148 -13.31 -14.52 5.54
CA LYS A 148 -13.19 -15.64 4.59
C LYS A 148 -13.01 -15.13 3.16
N ASN A 149 -13.72 -15.69 2.19
CA ASN A 149 -13.69 -15.26 0.79
C ASN A 149 -14.46 -13.95 0.53
N VAL A 150 -15.09 -13.35 1.54
CA VAL A 150 -15.96 -12.16 1.38
C VAL A 150 -15.14 -10.88 1.51
N ARG A 151 -14.20 -10.66 0.57
CA ARG A 151 -13.37 -9.44 0.49
C ARG A 151 -14.18 -8.13 0.55
N PRO A 152 -15.38 -8.00 -0.07
CA PRO A 152 -16.17 -6.78 0.04
C PRO A 152 -16.54 -6.39 1.48
N ASP A 153 -16.78 -7.36 2.37
CA ASP A 153 -17.13 -7.09 3.77
C ASP A 153 -15.94 -6.53 4.55
N TYR A 154 -14.74 -7.06 4.28
CA TYR A 154 -13.49 -6.48 4.80
C TYR A 154 -13.32 -5.03 4.34
N LEU A 155 -13.52 -4.76 3.05
CA LEU A 155 -13.40 -3.41 2.51
C LEU A 155 -14.47 -2.47 3.08
N LYS A 156 -15.69 -2.94 3.32
CA LYS A 156 -16.70 -2.14 4.01
C LYS A 156 -16.25 -1.78 5.43
N ALA A 157 -15.64 -2.72 6.16
CA ALA A 157 -15.21 -2.53 7.54
C ALA A 157 -13.96 -1.65 7.69
N ILE A 158 -12.99 -1.74 6.77
CA ILE A 158 -11.71 -1.03 6.90
C ILE A 158 -11.88 0.49 6.92
N TRP A 159 -12.90 1.01 6.25
CA TRP A 159 -13.23 2.44 6.25
C TRP A 159 -13.49 3.02 7.65
N ASN A 160 -13.85 2.19 8.63
CA ASN A 160 -14.10 2.63 10.01
C ASN A 160 -12.82 2.85 10.82
N VAL A 161 -11.67 2.43 10.31
CA VAL A 161 -10.38 2.48 11.03
C VAL A 161 -9.30 3.23 10.25
N ILE A 162 -9.65 3.91 9.16
CA ILE A 162 -8.69 4.70 8.38
C ILE A 162 -8.23 5.91 9.19
N ASN A 163 -6.92 6.06 9.32
CA ASN A 163 -6.29 7.21 9.95
C ASN A 163 -6.14 8.36 8.95
N TRP A 164 -7.20 9.17 8.81
CA TRP A 164 -7.21 10.32 7.90
C TRP A 164 -6.18 11.40 8.26
N GLU A 165 -5.75 11.49 9.53
CA GLU A 165 -4.68 12.40 9.93
C GLU A 165 -3.35 12.00 9.28
N ASN A 166 -3.02 10.70 9.31
CA ASN A 166 -1.83 10.18 8.64
C ASN A 166 -1.88 10.39 7.12
N VAL A 167 -3.02 10.07 6.50
CA VAL A 167 -3.20 10.25 5.04
C VAL A 167 -3.06 11.74 4.66
N SER A 168 -3.62 12.64 5.47
CA SER A 168 -3.50 14.09 5.26
C SER A 168 -2.07 14.57 5.41
N SER A 169 -1.33 14.10 6.42
CA SER A 169 0.08 14.42 6.62
C SER A 169 0.95 14.00 5.43
N ARG A 170 0.75 12.77 4.90
CA ARG A 170 1.42 12.29 3.69
C ARG A 170 1.10 13.16 2.47
N TYR A 171 -0.17 13.56 2.33
CA TYR A 171 -0.61 14.43 1.23
C TYR A 171 0.04 15.81 1.30
N THR A 172 0.07 16.45 2.48
CA THR A 172 0.74 17.74 2.67
C THR A 172 2.24 17.66 2.37
N ALA A 173 2.90 16.56 2.73
CA ALA A 173 4.33 16.38 2.50
C ALA A 173 4.72 16.15 1.03
N CYS A 174 3.77 15.84 0.15
CA CYS A 174 4.06 15.51 -1.26
C CYS A 174 3.61 16.56 -2.27
N LYS A 175 2.98 17.64 -1.81
CA LYS A 175 2.65 18.83 -2.59
C LYS A 175 3.88 19.62 -3.00
#